data_AF-A0A7Y1APF2-F1
#
_entry.id   AF-A0A7Y1APF2-F1
#
_cell.length_a   1.000
_cell.length_b   1.000
_cell.length_c   1.000
_cell.angle_alpha   90.00
_cell.angle_beta   90.00
_cell.angle_gamma   90.00
#
_symmetry.space_group_name_H-M   'P 1'
#
loop_
_entity.id
_entity.type
_entity.pdbx_description
1 polymer ?
#
loop_
_entity_poly.entity_id
_entity_poly.type
_entity_poly.pdbx_seq_one_letter_code
_entity_poly.pdbx_strand_id
1 'polypeptide(L)'
;MNMQGKHRFAILHCAFAAVALTGCAHNPQFSGQSVTDPVLRQDVMKNVELLFSAMTQCRSIDAVNTSITGIHQLPSGAVERASETWDVTGCGVSKAYTVEMRSDARGETDFSVSPQR
;
A
#
# COMPACT_ATOMS: atom_id res chain seq x y z
N MET A 1 73.61 -27.07 2.48
CA MET A 1 72.59 -26.06 2.80
C MET A 1 71.84 -25.69 1.53
N ASN A 2 70.58 -26.09 1.38
CA ASN A 2 69.46 -25.16 1.16
C ASN A 2 68.14 -25.94 1.09
N MET A 3 67.20 -25.55 1.95
CA MET A 3 65.89 -26.16 2.14
C MET A 3 64.94 -25.71 1.03
N GLN A 4 64.34 -26.66 0.29
CA GLN A 4 63.19 -26.36 -0.56
C GLN A 4 61.93 -26.25 0.30
N GLY A 5 61.37 -25.03 0.38
CA GLY A 5 60.14 -24.71 1.09
C GLY A 5 58.92 -25.30 0.39
N LYS A 6 58.15 -26.11 1.13
CA LYS A 6 56.85 -26.63 0.71
C LYS A 6 55.79 -25.53 0.91
N HIS A 7 55.40 -24.84 -0.15
CA HIS A 7 54.25 -23.94 -0.11
C HIS A 7 52.95 -24.76 -0.14
N ARG A 8 52.41 -25.04 1.04
CA ARG A 8 51.06 -25.56 1.23
C ARG A 8 50.07 -24.43 0.94
N PHE A 9 49.47 -24.42 -0.24
CA PHE A 9 48.30 -23.59 -0.52
C PHE A 9 47.10 -24.15 0.25
N ALA A 10 46.89 -23.65 1.46
CA ALA A 10 45.63 -23.81 2.16
C ALA A 10 44.60 -22.88 1.53
N ILE A 11 43.79 -23.40 0.60
CA ILE A 11 42.66 -22.67 0.02
C ILE A 11 41.56 -22.65 1.10
N LEU A 12 41.57 -21.60 1.93
CA LEU A 12 40.46 -21.25 2.81
C LEU A 12 39.23 -20.96 1.94
N HIS A 13 38.32 -21.93 1.84
CA HIS A 13 36.98 -21.72 1.30
C HIS A 13 36.14 -21.00 2.37
N CYS A 14 36.23 -19.68 2.42
CA CYS A 14 35.20 -18.87 3.08
C CYS A 14 33.92 -18.94 2.23
N ALA A 15 33.01 -19.84 2.59
CA ALA A 15 31.65 -19.83 2.07
C ALA A 15 30.92 -18.57 2.59
N PHE A 16 30.94 -17.50 1.80
CA PHE A 16 30.06 -16.35 2.00
C PHE A 16 28.63 -16.77 1.61
N ALA A 17 27.85 -17.19 2.59
CA ALA A 17 26.40 -17.35 2.42
C ALA A 17 25.77 -15.96 2.29
N ALA A 18 25.53 -15.53 1.05
CA ALA A 18 24.75 -14.33 0.76
C ALA A 18 23.28 -14.61 1.07
N VAL A 19 22.83 -14.22 2.27
CA VAL A 19 21.40 -14.16 2.59
C VAL A 19 20.82 -12.99 1.80
N ALA A 20 20.24 -13.27 0.63
CA ALA A 20 19.43 -12.31 -0.07
C ALA A 20 18.19 -12.03 0.79
N LEU A 21 18.15 -10.86 1.44
CA LEU A 21 16.94 -10.33 2.06
C LEU A 21 15.97 -9.99 0.93
N THR A 22 15.19 -10.97 0.48
CA THR A 22 13.98 -10.69 -0.28
C THR A 22 13.02 -10.00 0.69
N GLY A 23 13.07 -8.67 0.73
CA GLY A 23 12.07 -7.89 1.44
C GLY A 23 10.74 -8.12 0.76
N CYS A 24 9.88 -8.93 1.37
CA CYS A 24 8.49 -9.03 0.93
C CYS A 24 7.88 -7.64 1.11
N ALA A 25 7.71 -6.90 0.01
CA ALA A 25 6.89 -5.70 0.03
C ALA A 25 5.47 -6.15 0.39
N HIS A 26 5.10 -5.96 1.67
CA HIS A 26 3.76 -6.26 2.14
C HIS A 26 2.84 -5.18 1.56
N ASN A 27 2.05 -5.57 0.57
CA ASN A 27 1.04 -4.71 -0.02
C ASN A 27 -0.31 -5.13 0.57
N PRO A 28 -1.15 -4.17 1.02
CA PRO A 28 -2.50 -4.46 1.47
C PRO A 28 -3.28 -5.23 0.40
N GLN A 29 -4.03 -6.25 0.83
CA GLN A 29 -4.95 -6.92 -0.08
C GLN A 29 -6.19 -6.04 -0.32
N PHE A 30 -6.46 -5.69 -1.57
CA PHE A 30 -7.67 -4.95 -1.94
C PHE A 30 -8.80 -5.89 -2.37
N SER A 31 -10.02 -5.58 -1.94
CA SER A 31 -11.26 -6.22 -2.39
C SER A 31 -12.40 -5.21 -2.52
N GLY A 32 -13.52 -5.68 -3.08
CA GLY A 32 -14.73 -4.87 -3.21
C GLY A 32 -14.79 -4.08 -4.51
N GLN A 33 -15.50 -2.95 -4.49
CA GLN A 33 -15.70 -2.08 -5.66
C GLN A 33 -15.23 -0.67 -5.33
N SER A 34 -14.47 -0.09 -6.25
CA SER A 34 -14.00 1.28 -6.16
C SER A 34 -13.88 1.90 -7.55
N VAL A 35 -14.18 3.19 -7.67
CA VAL A 35 -13.98 3.99 -8.87
C VAL A 35 -12.52 4.45 -9.03
N THR A 36 -11.67 4.18 -8.03
CA THR A 36 -10.25 4.54 -8.08
C THR A 36 -9.50 3.74 -9.14
N ASP A 37 -8.73 4.45 -9.97
CA ASP A 37 -7.64 3.84 -10.72
C ASP A 37 -6.44 3.55 -9.79
N PRO A 38 -5.38 2.85 -10.25
CA PRO A 38 -4.23 2.55 -9.41
C PRO A 38 -3.49 3.78 -8.84
N VAL A 39 -3.44 4.90 -9.56
CA VAL A 39 -2.75 6.12 -9.13
C VAL A 39 -3.55 6.80 -8.03
N LEU A 40 -4.84 7.05 -8.28
CA LEU A 40 -5.73 7.66 -7.28
C LEU A 40 -5.85 6.78 -6.04
N ARG A 41 -5.91 5.45 -6.21
CA ARG A 41 -5.91 4.51 -5.08
C ARG A 41 -4.68 4.67 -4.22
N GLN A 42 -3.49 4.78 -4.82
CA GLN A 42 -2.24 4.97 -4.09
C GLN A 42 -2.23 6.28 -3.31
N ASP A 43 -2.78 7.36 -3.88
CA ASP A 43 -2.84 8.67 -3.21
C ASP A 43 -3.86 8.70 -2.05
N VAL A 44 -5.02 8.07 -2.23
CA VAL A 44 -5.99 7.84 -1.14
C VAL A 44 -5.34 7.00 -0.03
N MET A 45 -4.60 5.95 -0.38
CA MET A 45 -3.96 5.07 0.60
C MET A 45 -2.94 5.76 1.48
N LYS A 46 -2.14 6.70 0.97
CA LYS A 46 -1.21 7.49 1.81
C LYS A 46 -1.93 8.20 2.96
N ASN A 47 -3.15 8.69 2.70
CA ASN A 47 -3.97 9.36 3.72
C ASN A 47 -4.61 8.35 4.68
N VAL A 48 -5.11 7.23 4.16
CA VAL A 48 -5.64 6.12 4.96
C VAL A 48 -4.58 5.57 5.92
N GLU A 49 -3.37 5.29 5.45
CA GLU A 49 -2.24 4.81 6.27
C GLU A 49 -1.87 5.77 7.40
N LEU A 50 -1.83 7.08 7.09
CA LEU A 50 -1.56 8.12 8.07
C LEU A 50 -2.63 8.13 9.16
N LEU A 51 -3.91 8.15 8.78
CA LEU A 51 -5.03 8.16 9.72
C LEU A 51 -5.11 6.87 10.53
N PHE A 52 -4.93 5.72 9.89
CA PHE A 52 -4.97 4.40 10.54
C PHE A 52 -3.88 4.28 11.60
N SER A 53 -2.64 4.65 11.25
CA SER A 53 -1.53 4.63 12.20
C SER A 53 -1.71 5.62 13.35
N ALA A 54 -2.27 6.81 13.10
CA ALA A 54 -2.57 7.77 14.15
C ALA A 54 -3.65 7.26 15.12
N MET A 55 -4.67 6.56 14.62
CA MET A 55 -5.81 6.09 15.42
C MET A 55 -5.57 4.76 16.14
N THR A 56 -4.70 3.91 15.60
CA THR A 56 -4.54 2.52 16.08
C THR A 56 -3.12 2.20 16.57
N GLN A 57 -2.15 3.09 16.33
CA GLN A 57 -0.71 2.85 16.51
C GLN A 57 -0.14 1.72 15.64
N CYS A 58 -0.95 1.14 14.74
CA CYS A 58 -0.53 0.11 13.80
C CYS A 58 0.00 0.75 12.51
N ARG A 59 1.19 0.33 12.06
CA ARG A 59 1.83 0.84 10.84
C ARG A 59 1.74 -0.13 9.65
N SER A 60 1.01 -1.24 9.81
CA SER A 60 0.82 -2.26 8.78
C SER A 60 -0.67 -2.41 8.50
N ILE A 61 -1.06 -2.27 7.25
CA ILE A 61 -2.42 -2.57 6.80
C ILE A 61 -2.37 -3.89 6.05
N ASP A 62 -3.18 -4.85 6.50
CA ASP A 62 -3.26 -6.19 5.93
C ASP A 62 -4.24 -6.22 4.75
N ALA A 63 -5.39 -5.56 4.88
CA ALA A 63 -6.46 -5.57 3.89
C ALA A 63 -7.28 -4.28 3.86
N VAL A 64 -7.82 -3.98 2.68
CA VAL A 64 -8.76 -2.88 2.43
C VAL A 64 -9.93 -3.40 1.60
N ASN A 65 -11.12 -3.39 2.18
CA ASN A 65 -12.36 -3.71 1.49
C ASN A 65 -13.12 -2.43 1.14
N THR A 66 -13.41 -2.24 -0.14
CA THR A 66 -14.00 -1.00 -0.67
C THR A 66 -15.45 -1.20 -1.08
N SER A 67 -16.28 -0.19 -0.86
CA SER A 67 -17.67 -0.18 -1.31
C SER A 67 -18.07 1.21 -1.79
N ILE A 68 -18.66 1.30 -2.98
CA ILE A 68 -19.23 2.53 -3.51
C ILE A 68 -20.56 2.79 -2.81
N THR A 69 -20.64 3.88 -2.04
CA THR A 69 -21.83 4.29 -1.32
C THR A 69 -22.62 5.38 -2.05
N GLY A 70 -21.99 6.07 -3.01
CA GLY A 70 -22.66 7.01 -3.90
C GLY A 70 -21.85 7.28 -5.16
N ILE A 71 -22.53 7.49 -6.28
CA ILE A 71 -21.90 7.85 -7.55
C ILE A 71 -22.78 8.86 -8.29
N HIS A 72 -22.16 9.91 -8.81
CA HIS A 72 -22.78 10.88 -9.69
C HIS A 72 -21.99 10.94 -11.00
N GLN A 73 -22.67 10.65 -12.11
CA GLN A 73 -22.06 10.62 -13.44
C GLN A 73 -22.59 11.78 -14.28
N LEU A 74 -21.72 12.33 -15.12
CA LEU A 74 -22.11 13.26 -16.18
C LEU A 74 -22.92 12.52 -17.27
N PRO A 75 -23.67 13.23 -18.13
CA PRO A 75 -24.36 12.61 -19.26
C PRO A 75 -23.43 11.83 -20.22
N SER A 76 -22.13 12.13 -20.22
CA SER A 76 -21.10 11.40 -20.97
C SER A 76 -20.77 10.02 -20.37
N GLY A 77 -21.25 9.70 -19.17
CA GLY A 77 -20.90 8.51 -18.40
C GLY A 77 -19.65 8.67 -17.52
N ALA A 78 -18.95 9.80 -17.62
CA ALA A 78 -17.80 10.08 -16.76
C ALA A 78 -18.25 10.31 -15.31
N VAL A 79 -17.48 9.81 -14.34
CA VAL A 79 -17.75 10.02 -12.91
C VAL A 79 -17.41 11.46 -12.53
N GLU A 80 -18.41 12.23 -12.09
CA GLU A 80 -18.22 13.59 -11.58
C GLU A 80 -17.90 13.59 -10.09
N ARG A 81 -18.62 12.77 -9.31
CA ARG A 81 -18.43 12.59 -7.87
C ARG A 81 -18.65 11.14 -7.48
N ALA A 82 -17.92 10.69 -6.48
CA ALA A 82 -18.16 9.39 -5.84
C ALA A 82 -17.90 9.47 -4.33
N SER A 83 -18.64 8.67 -3.58
CA SER A 83 -18.43 8.42 -2.17
C SER A 83 -18.22 6.93 -1.97
N GLU A 84 -17.21 6.57 -1.20
CA GLU A 84 -16.88 5.18 -0.88
C GLU A 84 -16.65 5.01 0.62
N THR A 85 -16.93 3.80 1.10
CA THR A 85 -16.47 3.31 2.40
C THR A 85 -15.30 2.37 2.17
N TRP A 86 -14.20 2.60 2.90
CA TRP A 86 -13.02 1.76 2.90
C TRP A 86 -12.85 1.15 4.30
N ASP A 87 -13.17 -0.13 4.42
CA ASP A 87 -12.94 -0.93 5.63
C ASP A 87 -11.50 -1.44 5.63
N VAL A 88 -10.71 -0.95 6.57
CA VAL A 88 -9.27 -1.18 6.65
C VAL A 88 -8.97 -2.04 7.87
N THR A 89 -8.24 -3.13 7.66
CA THR A 89 -7.81 -4.04 8.72
C THR A 89 -6.29 -4.10 8.79
N GLY A 90 -5.75 -4.04 10.00
CA GLY A 90 -4.32 -4.12 10.27
C GLY A 90 -4.06 -4.41 11.75
N CYS A 91 -3.05 -5.21 12.08
CA CYS A 91 -2.70 -5.57 13.47
C CYS A 91 -3.89 -6.13 14.28
N GLY A 92 -4.84 -6.82 13.63
CA GLY A 92 -6.03 -7.37 14.29
C GLY A 92 -7.11 -6.34 14.66
N VAL A 93 -6.99 -5.09 14.21
CA VAL A 93 -8.02 -4.06 14.39
C VAL A 93 -8.56 -3.59 13.05
N SER A 94 -9.82 -3.14 13.05
CA SER A 94 -10.47 -2.59 11.86
C SER A 94 -10.95 -1.16 12.08
N LYS A 95 -10.86 -0.33 11.04
CA LYS A 95 -11.39 1.03 10.98
C LYS A 95 -12.03 1.27 9.61
N ALA A 96 -13.14 1.99 9.59
CA ALA A 96 -13.80 2.40 8.36
C ALA A 96 -13.49 3.87 8.06
N TYR A 97 -13.28 4.18 6.79
CA TYR A 97 -13.03 5.54 6.29
C TYR A 97 -14.03 5.89 5.20
N THR A 98 -14.53 7.12 5.25
CA THR A 98 -15.25 7.74 4.14
C THR A 98 -14.24 8.35 3.19
N VAL A 99 -14.28 7.96 1.92
CA VAL A 99 -13.49 8.51 0.83
C VAL A 99 -14.43 9.25 -0.13
N GLU A 100 -14.26 10.56 -0.24
CA GLU A 100 -15.02 11.38 -1.19
C GLU A 100 -14.11 11.80 -2.34
N MET A 101 -14.61 11.67 -3.57
CA MET A 101 -13.88 11.98 -4.79
C MET A 101 -14.70 12.90 -5.69
N ARG A 102 -14.05 13.84 -6.36
CA ARG A 102 -14.67 14.75 -7.32
C ARG A 102 -13.72 15.06 -8.47
N SER A 103 -14.18 14.86 -9.70
CA SER A 103 -13.43 15.28 -10.89
C SER A 103 -13.37 16.80 -10.99
N ASP A 104 -12.23 17.35 -11.37
CA ASP A 104 -12.07 18.77 -11.67
C ASP A 104 -12.21 19.05 -13.19
N ALA A 105 -12.19 20.34 -13.57
CA ALA A 105 -12.33 20.77 -14.97
C ALA A 105 -11.11 20.44 -15.84
N ARG A 106 -9.99 20.00 -15.25
CA ARG A 106 -8.73 19.65 -15.94
C ARG A 106 -8.60 18.14 -16.15
N GLY A 107 -9.55 17.35 -15.66
CA GLY A 107 -9.52 15.89 -15.71
C GLY A 107 -8.74 15.26 -14.55
N GLU A 108 -8.38 16.02 -13.52
CA GLU A 108 -7.81 15.52 -12.27
C GLU A 108 -8.95 15.13 -11.30
N THR A 109 -8.63 14.42 -10.22
CA THR A 109 -9.58 14.09 -9.15
C THR A 109 -9.12 14.67 -7.83
N ASP A 110 -9.92 15.57 -7.25
CA ASP A 110 -9.80 15.93 -5.84
C ASP A 110 -10.35 14.79 -4.98
N PHE A 111 -9.73 14.50 -3.84
CA PHE A 111 -10.28 13.56 -2.87
C PHE A 111 -10.09 14.01 -1.43
N SER A 112 -10.90 13.44 -0.54
CA SER A 112 -10.74 13.55 0.91
C SER A 112 -10.96 12.21 1.59
N VAL A 113 -10.28 12.00 2.71
CA VAL A 113 -10.40 10.80 3.54
C VAL A 113 -10.71 11.23 4.96
N SER A 114 -11.73 10.62 5.57
CA SER A 114 -12.10 10.89 6.97
C SER A 114 -12.51 9.62 7.69
N PRO A 115 -12.29 9.50 9.02
CA PRO A 115 -12.83 8.39 9.79
C PRO A 115 -14.35 8.38 9.69
N GLN A 116 -14.93 7.20 9.42
CA GLN A 116 -16.36 7.02 9.47
C GLN A 116 -16.84 7.09 10.93
N ARG A 117 -17.88 7.90 11.19
CA ARG A 117 -18.43 8.11 12.54
C ARG A 117 -19.25 6.93 13.03
#